data_AF-A0A251XFI6-F1
#
_entry.id   AF-A0A251XFI6-F1
#
_cell.length_a   1.000
_cell.length_b   1.000
_cell.length_c   1.000
_cell.angle_alpha   90.00
_cell.angle_beta   90.00
_cell.angle_gamma   90.00
#
_symmetry.space_group_name_H-M   'P 1'
#
loop_
_entity.id
_entity.type
_entity.pdbx_description
1 polymer ?
#
loop_
_entity_poly.entity_id
_entity_poly.type
_entity_poly.pdbx_seq_one_letter_code
_entity_poly.pdbx_strand_id
1 'polypeptide(L)'
;MPIGGSQSIVDAMVDDLRAHGGEVITGSEVRTLRELPAARAVLLDTSARALSRIASDRLPARYLRALRRFRYGNAASKVDFALSGPVPWTDPELRKAGTLHVGGTRAEIQRAERDVAAGRHSDDPYVLVAQPSIDDPGRAPAGKHVLWAYTHVPAGSTVDQTEAITRQIERFAPGFRDLILASSSIDAVGMEEHDPNYIGGDIAAGAASVWQLLARRCCRRIRGARRPRASTSRRARRPRAPACTAWPGTRPPGARCGTSSGSTAGRICRCSRAVSGRRAPLPRLRGPGRAHQTGPMSVTRRRMQCSPADVAEVVADGWLFPSWVVGASRMRAVDDAWPAVGAQLHHSFGSWPVLIDDETTMLEWDPPRLVVMQPKGWPIGEARVTLEVRTLPDGCEVRMTEEAVRGPGRLVPAPVMDLLLHARNVETLRRLAYLAEGGTRAGADRHDDRGCDAVRIPARSPPRHRRRHARGLGWEG
;
A
#
# COMPACT_ATOMS: atom_id res chain seq x y z
N MET A 1 -0.25 -16.72 3.01
CA MET A 1 -0.14 -16.28 1.60
C MET A 1 -1.52 -16.24 0.94
N PRO A 2 -1.74 -15.47 -0.15
CA PRO A 2 -3.03 -15.52 -0.86
C PRO A 2 -3.27 -16.89 -1.50
N ILE A 3 -4.48 -17.43 -1.33
CA ILE A 3 -4.92 -18.66 -2.00
C ILE A 3 -4.96 -18.40 -3.51
N GLY A 4 -4.43 -19.30 -4.33
CA GLY A 4 -4.19 -19.14 -5.76
C GLY A 4 -2.86 -18.45 -6.10
N GLY A 5 -2.10 -17.99 -5.10
CA GLY A 5 -0.87 -17.21 -5.28
C GLY A 5 -1.13 -15.75 -5.67
N SER A 6 -0.10 -15.05 -6.13
CA SER A 6 -0.23 -13.62 -6.50
C SER A 6 -1.21 -13.36 -7.64
N GLN A 7 -1.45 -14.35 -8.51
CA GLN A 7 -2.41 -14.25 -9.61
C GLN A 7 -3.83 -13.94 -9.11
N SER A 8 -4.27 -14.48 -7.97
CA SER A 8 -5.63 -14.23 -7.47
C SER A 8 -5.84 -12.76 -7.07
N ILE A 9 -4.79 -12.09 -6.59
CA ILE A 9 -4.80 -10.66 -6.33
C ILE A 9 -4.92 -9.89 -7.64
N VAL A 10 -4.13 -10.27 -8.65
CA VAL A 10 -4.16 -9.63 -9.98
C VAL A 10 -5.54 -9.81 -10.62
N ASP A 11 -6.10 -11.01 -10.60
CA ASP A 11 -7.42 -11.31 -11.15
C ASP A 11 -8.50 -10.46 -10.48
N ALA A 12 -8.50 -10.38 -9.15
CA ALA A 12 -9.44 -9.55 -8.39
C ALA A 12 -9.32 -8.06 -8.75
N MET A 13 -8.09 -7.54 -8.90
CA MET A 13 -7.86 -6.15 -9.31
C MET A 13 -8.31 -5.89 -10.75
N VAL A 14 -8.11 -6.84 -11.66
CA VAL A 14 -8.56 -6.73 -13.06
C VAL A 14 -10.08 -6.78 -13.15
N ASP A 15 -10.72 -7.64 -12.36
CA ASP A 15 -12.18 -7.73 -12.33
C ASP A 15 -12.81 -6.45 -11.77
N ASP A 16 -12.27 -5.90 -10.69
CA ASP A 16 -12.70 -4.60 -10.16
C ASP A 16 -12.51 -3.46 -11.18
N LEU A 17 -11.36 -3.43 -11.86
CA LEU A 17 -11.10 -2.47 -12.92
C LEU A 17 -12.14 -2.56 -14.06
N ARG A 18 -12.47 -3.78 -14.50
CA ARG A 18 -13.47 -4.02 -15.55
C ARG A 18 -14.88 -3.66 -15.10
N ALA A 19 -15.24 -3.95 -13.86
CA ALA A 19 -16.53 -3.56 -13.28
C ALA A 19 -16.72 -2.03 -13.29
N HIS A 20 -15.62 -1.28 -13.19
CA HIS A 20 -15.60 0.19 -13.28
C HIS A 20 -15.35 0.73 -14.70
N GLY A 21 -15.51 -0.11 -15.74
CA GLY A 21 -15.40 0.28 -17.15
C GLY A 21 -13.96 0.47 -17.64
N GLY A 22 -12.97 -0.03 -16.89
CA GLY A 22 -11.59 -0.08 -17.33
C GLY A 22 -11.32 -1.22 -18.32
N GLU A 23 -10.28 -1.06 -19.12
CA GLU A 23 -9.84 -2.04 -20.12
C GLU A 23 -8.37 -2.41 -19.86
N VAL A 24 -8.04 -3.69 -20.07
CA VAL A 24 -6.66 -4.21 -19.99
C VAL A 24 -6.25 -4.69 -21.37
N ILE A 25 -5.22 -4.06 -21.94
CA ILE A 25 -4.64 -4.43 -23.23
C ILE A 25 -3.28 -5.09 -22.98
N THR A 26 -3.18 -6.38 -23.27
CA THR A 26 -1.92 -7.15 -23.14
C THR A 26 -1.28 -7.38 -24.51
N GLY A 27 -0.02 -7.82 -24.54
CA GLY A 27 0.73 -8.02 -25.80
C GLY A 27 1.04 -6.72 -26.56
N SER A 28 0.87 -5.56 -25.92
CA SER A 28 1.10 -4.24 -26.51
C SER A 28 2.20 -3.50 -25.75
N GLU A 29 3.42 -3.50 -26.28
CA GLU A 29 4.54 -2.73 -25.72
C GLU A 29 4.42 -1.24 -26.09
N VAL A 30 4.32 -0.36 -25.10
CA VAL A 30 4.29 1.10 -25.31
C VAL A 30 5.72 1.65 -25.34
N ARG A 31 6.17 2.11 -26.51
CA ARG A 31 7.53 2.63 -26.73
C ARG A 31 7.59 4.15 -26.69
N THR A 32 6.49 4.82 -26.97
CA THR A 32 6.38 6.28 -26.87
C THR A 32 5.00 6.73 -26.42
N LEU A 33 4.93 7.87 -25.72
CA LEU A 33 3.66 8.50 -25.34
C LEU A 33 2.73 8.82 -26.52
N ARG A 34 3.22 8.84 -27.77
CA ARG A 34 2.38 9.08 -28.95
C ARG A 34 1.51 7.87 -29.33
N GLU A 35 1.87 6.66 -28.88
CA GLU A 35 1.11 5.44 -29.13
C GLU A 35 -0.14 5.36 -28.24
N LEU A 36 -0.17 6.14 -27.15
CA LEU A 36 -1.30 6.17 -26.24
C LEU A 36 -2.42 7.08 -26.77
N PRO A 37 -3.70 6.71 -26.54
CA PRO A 37 -4.83 7.57 -26.88
C PRO A 37 -4.79 8.87 -26.08
N ALA A 38 -5.51 9.88 -26.57
CA ALA A 38 -5.63 11.15 -25.88
C ALA A 38 -6.27 10.96 -24.49
N ALA A 39 -5.52 11.25 -23.44
CA ALA A 39 -5.95 11.05 -22.06
C ALA A 39 -5.81 12.34 -21.21
N ARG A 40 -6.60 12.43 -20.14
CA ARG A 40 -6.50 13.51 -19.16
C ARG A 40 -5.21 13.41 -18.32
N ALA A 41 -4.79 12.19 -18.05
CA ALA A 41 -3.56 11.85 -17.35
C ALA A 41 -3.00 10.55 -17.92
N VAL A 42 -1.68 10.41 -17.90
CA VAL A 42 -0.99 9.17 -18.23
C VAL A 42 -0.14 8.82 -17.01
N LEU A 43 -0.39 7.63 -16.44
CA LEU A 43 0.41 7.08 -15.35
C LEU A 43 1.28 5.98 -15.96
N LEU A 44 2.58 6.06 -15.70
CA LEU A 44 3.56 5.09 -16.17
C LEU A 44 4.09 4.33 -14.97
N ASP A 45 3.62 3.11 -14.78
CA ASP A 45 4.16 2.16 -13.81
C ASP A 45 5.37 1.46 -14.43
N THR A 46 6.47 2.22 -14.56
CA THR A 46 7.68 1.77 -15.28
C THR A 46 8.94 2.28 -14.58
N SER A 47 10.08 1.62 -14.83
CA SER A 47 11.38 2.03 -14.33
C SER A 47 11.78 3.45 -14.79
N ALA A 48 12.70 4.08 -14.06
CA ALA A 48 13.22 5.40 -14.44
C ALA A 48 13.84 5.40 -15.85
N ARG A 49 14.45 4.27 -16.26
CA ARG A 49 15.02 4.08 -17.59
C ARG A 49 13.92 4.04 -18.65
N ALA A 50 12.89 3.22 -18.44
CA ALA A 50 11.75 3.13 -19.34
C ALA A 50 11.00 4.47 -19.48
N LEU A 51 10.70 5.15 -18.36
CA LEU A 51 10.10 6.48 -18.36
C LEU A 51 10.92 7.49 -19.18
N SER A 52 12.24 7.48 -19.03
CA SER A 52 13.13 8.41 -19.76
C SER A 52 13.11 8.18 -21.27
N ARG A 53 12.82 6.95 -21.71
CA ARG A 53 12.69 6.56 -23.12
C ARG A 53 11.29 6.89 -23.65
N ILE A 54 10.24 6.42 -22.98
CA ILE A 54 8.83 6.55 -23.41
C ILE A 54 8.41 8.03 -23.49
N ALA A 55 8.87 8.85 -22.53
CA ALA A 55 8.47 10.24 -22.40
C ALA A 55 9.58 11.25 -22.79
N SER A 56 10.61 10.81 -23.54
CA SER A 56 11.75 11.62 -23.95
C SER A 56 11.37 12.97 -24.58
N ASP A 57 10.36 12.98 -25.45
CA ASP A 57 9.93 14.18 -26.19
C ASP A 57 9.05 15.15 -25.37
N ARG A 58 8.60 14.73 -24.18
CA ARG A 58 7.66 15.48 -23.34
C ARG A 58 8.28 15.99 -22.04
N LEU A 59 9.36 15.37 -21.59
CA LEU A 59 10.00 15.71 -20.32
C LEU A 59 11.09 16.77 -20.49
N PRO A 60 11.25 17.71 -19.54
CA PRO A 60 12.34 18.69 -19.58
C PRO A 60 13.71 18.01 -19.58
N ALA A 61 14.66 18.51 -20.38
CA ALA A 61 16.00 17.93 -20.52
C ALA A 61 16.73 17.72 -19.18
N ARG A 62 16.55 18.64 -18.21
CA ARG A 62 17.13 18.49 -16.87
C ARG A 62 16.57 17.30 -16.11
N TYR A 63 15.29 17.00 -16.26
CA TYR A 63 14.64 15.87 -15.61
C TYR A 63 15.03 14.54 -16.27
N LEU A 64 15.10 14.50 -17.61
CA LEU A 64 15.63 13.35 -18.32
C LEU A 64 17.06 13.01 -17.91
N ARG A 65 17.92 14.01 -17.74
CA ARG A 65 19.28 13.80 -17.21
C ARG A 65 19.27 13.21 -15.80
N ALA A 66 18.31 13.57 -14.96
CA ALA A 66 18.18 12.99 -13.62
C ALA A 66 17.73 11.52 -13.69
N LEU A 67 16.73 11.20 -14.53
CA LEU A 67 16.27 9.82 -14.74
C LEU A 67 17.38 8.92 -15.29
N ARG A 68 18.18 9.41 -16.24
CA ARG A 68 19.32 8.66 -16.81
C ARG A 68 20.47 8.43 -15.82
N ARG A 69 20.57 9.23 -14.76
CA ARG A 69 21.56 9.07 -13.69
C ARG A 69 21.06 8.22 -12.52
N PHE A 70 19.81 7.75 -12.59
CA PHE A 70 19.26 6.86 -11.58
C PHE A 70 20.06 5.56 -11.55
N ARG A 71 20.54 5.17 -10.37
CA ARG A 71 21.39 4.00 -10.20
C ARG A 71 20.53 2.81 -9.79
N TYR A 72 20.72 1.69 -10.46
CA TYR A 72 20.14 0.41 -10.07
C TYR A 72 21.10 -0.31 -9.12
N GLY A 73 20.54 -1.15 -8.26
CA GLY A 73 21.25 -1.88 -7.23
C GLY A 73 21.85 -3.20 -7.72
N ASN A 74 22.11 -4.07 -6.75
CA ASN A 74 22.40 -5.47 -7.01
C ASN A 74 21.15 -6.15 -7.58
N ALA A 75 21.32 -7.39 -8.04
CA ALA A 75 20.27 -8.16 -8.67
C ALA A 75 19.85 -9.35 -7.82
N ALA A 76 18.84 -10.07 -8.29
CA ALA A 76 18.44 -11.37 -7.76
C ALA A 76 18.55 -12.44 -8.85
N SER A 77 18.93 -13.65 -8.44
CA SER A 77 18.68 -14.87 -9.20
C SER A 77 17.71 -15.73 -8.42
N LYS A 78 16.64 -16.17 -9.09
CA LYS A 78 15.53 -16.92 -8.50
C LYS A 78 15.52 -18.35 -9.04
N VAL A 79 15.16 -19.29 -8.19
CA VAL A 79 15.04 -20.70 -8.51
C VAL A 79 13.73 -21.23 -7.93
N ASP A 80 12.94 -21.87 -8.78
CA ASP A 80 11.72 -22.58 -8.42
C ASP A 80 12.01 -24.08 -8.36
N PHE A 81 11.50 -24.76 -7.35
CA PHE A 81 11.66 -26.19 -7.11
C PHE A 81 10.29 -26.88 -7.02
N ALA A 82 10.16 -27.98 -7.76
CA ALA A 82 9.12 -28.97 -7.53
C ALA A 82 9.67 -30.07 -6.63
N LEU A 83 8.97 -30.37 -5.53
CA LEU A 83 9.47 -31.25 -4.48
C LEU A 83 8.57 -32.48 -4.32
N SER A 84 9.22 -33.61 -4.02
CA SER A 84 8.57 -34.90 -3.81
C SER A 84 7.86 -35.04 -2.47
N GLY A 85 8.16 -34.14 -1.52
CA GLY A 85 7.64 -34.05 -0.16
C GLY A 85 8.01 -32.70 0.50
N PRO A 86 7.66 -32.49 1.78
CA PRO A 86 7.96 -31.25 2.50
C PRO A 86 9.46 -31.14 2.82
N VAL A 87 9.98 -29.91 2.90
CA VAL A 87 11.39 -29.68 3.19
C VAL A 87 11.76 -30.17 4.60
N PRO A 88 12.84 -30.98 4.76
CA PRO A 88 13.21 -31.58 6.03
C PRO A 88 14.05 -30.61 6.87
N TRP A 89 13.52 -29.42 7.14
CA TRP A 89 14.19 -28.45 8.03
C TRP A 89 14.61 -29.10 9.34
N THR A 90 15.84 -28.83 9.78
CA THR A 90 16.39 -29.35 11.05
C THR A 90 15.54 -28.92 12.23
N ASP A 91 15.01 -27.70 12.20
CA ASP A 91 13.98 -27.24 13.14
C ASP A 91 12.59 -27.53 12.53
N PRO A 92 11.80 -28.44 13.14
CA PRO A 92 10.47 -28.80 12.64
C PRO A 92 9.47 -27.63 12.56
N GLU A 93 9.62 -26.58 13.38
CA GLU A 93 8.70 -25.44 13.36
C GLU A 93 8.79 -24.63 12.06
N LEU A 94 9.94 -24.66 11.38
CA LEU A 94 10.15 -23.99 10.09
C LEU A 94 9.30 -24.60 8.97
N ARG A 95 8.77 -25.82 9.15
CA ARG A 95 7.82 -26.44 8.21
C ARG A 95 6.46 -25.75 8.20
N LYS A 96 6.17 -24.86 9.15
CA LYS A 96 4.92 -24.08 9.22
C LYS A 96 5.10 -22.67 8.67
N ALA A 97 6.34 -22.24 8.41
CA ALA A 97 6.64 -20.88 8.00
C ALA A 97 6.45 -20.71 6.48
N GLY A 98 5.61 -19.76 6.07
CA GLY A 98 5.43 -19.45 4.64
C GLY A 98 6.69 -18.87 3.98
N THR A 99 7.49 -18.09 4.72
CA THR A 99 8.73 -17.47 4.22
C THR A 99 9.85 -17.64 5.24
N LEU A 100 11.05 -17.94 4.75
CA LEU A 100 12.26 -18.18 5.54
C LEU A 100 13.43 -17.38 4.97
N HIS A 101 14.35 -17.01 5.86
CA HIS A 101 15.59 -16.32 5.51
C HIS A 101 16.76 -17.21 5.93
N VAL A 102 17.45 -17.77 4.94
CA VAL A 102 18.48 -18.80 5.11
C VAL A 102 19.84 -18.20 4.79
N GLY A 103 20.61 -17.86 5.82
CA GLY A 103 21.95 -17.28 5.66
C GLY A 103 22.91 -17.53 6.81
N GLY A 104 22.53 -18.38 7.77
CA GLY A 104 23.30 -18.64 8.98
C GLY A 104 23.38 -17.43 9.92
N THR A 105 24.57 -17.14 10.40
CA THR A 105 24.83 -16.04 11.32
C THR A 105 24.78 -14.69 10.60
N ARG A 106 24.54 -13.63 11.39
CA ARG A 106 24.59 -12.25 10.88
C ARG A 106 25.91 -11.92 10.16
N ALA A 107 27.03 -12.46 10.63
CA ALA A 107 28.34 -12.22 10.04
C ALA A 107 28.48 -12.86 8.65
N GLU A 108 27.89 -14.04 8.46
CA GLU A 108 27.82 -14.73 7.16
C GLU A 108 26.97 -13.95 6.17
N ILE A 109 25.76 -13.55 6.57
CA ILE A 109 24.88 -12.70 5.75
C ILE A 109 25.59 -11.41 5.35
N GLN A 110 26.22 -10.72 6.30
CA GLN A 110 26.94 -9.48 6.00
C GLN A 110 28.13 -9.71 5.06
N ARG A 111 28.79 -10.86 5.11
CA ARG A 111 29.88 -11.20 4.18
C ARG A 111 29.33 -11.44 2.78
N ALA A 112 28.30 -12.27 2.65
CA ALA A 112 27.66 -12.56 1.37
C ALA A 112 27.16 -11.28 0.67
N GLU A 113 26.46 -10.41 1.40
CA GLU A 113 25.98 -9.14 0.86
C GLU A 113 27.12 -8.17 0.48
N ARG A 114 28.25 -8.22 1.21
CA ARG A 114 29.45 -7.44 0.86
C ARG A 114 30.13 -7.95 -0.41
N ASP A 115 30.17 -9.26 -0.61
CA ASP A 115 30.71 -9.85 -1.84
C ASP A 115 29.88 -9.43 -3.05
N VAL A 116 28.55 -9.53 -2.94
CA VAL A 116 27.63 -9.08 -4.00
C VAL A 116 27.78 -7.60 -4.29
N ALA A 117 27.84 -6.75 -3.25
CA ALA A 117 28.06 -5.31 -3.41
C ALA A 117 29.43 -4.97 -4.04
N ALA A 118 30.42 -5.87 -3.91
CA ALA A 118 31.72 -5.77 -4.56
C ALA A 118 31.76 -6.42 -5.96
N GLY A 119 30.61 -6.88 -6.48
CA GLY A 119 30.49 -7.49 -7.80
C GLY A 119 30.92 -8.96 -7.87
N ARG A 120 30.99 -9.66 -6.72
CA ARG A 120 31.33 -11.09 -6.64
C ARG A 120 30.14 -11.93 -6.18
N HIS A 121 30.14 -13.20 -6.55
CA HIS A 121 29.22 -14.20 -5.98
C HIS A 121 29.76 -14.71 -4.64
N SER A 122 28.85 -15.06 -3.74
CA SER A 122 29.20 -15.69 -2.47
C SER A 122 28.91 -17.18 -2.53
N ASP A 123 29.83 -18.00 -2.00
CA ASP A 123 29.64 -19.44 -1.87
C ASP A 123 28.63 -19.81 -0.77
N ASP A 124 28.42 -18.92 0.19
CA ASP A 124 27.42 -19.03 1.28
C ASP A 124 26.36 -17.92 1.14
N PRO A 125 25.53 -17.95 0.09
CA PRO A 125 24.59 -16.87 -0.18
C PRO A 125 23.56 -16.69 0.94
N TYR A 126 23.06 -15.47 1.07
CA TYR A 126 21.80 -15.24 1.77
C TYR A 126 20.64 -15.60 0.84
N VAL A 127 19.81 -16.54 1.24
CA VAL A 127 18.70 -17.08 0.45
C VAL A 127 17.38 -16.76 1.12
N LEU A 128 16.51 -16.05 0.42
CA LEU A 128 15.10 -15.93 0.82
C LEU A 128 14.34 -17.10 0.20
N VAL A 129 13.63 -17.86 1.03
CA VAL A 129 12.86 -19.05 0.64
C VAL A 129 11.40 -18.82 0.92
N ALA A 130 10.52 -19.27 0.04
CA ALA A 130 9.09 -19.32 0.29
C ALA A 130 8.52 -20.72 0.02
N GLN A 131 7.54 -21.09 0.83
CA GLN A 131 6.89 -22.41 0.85
C GLN A 131 5.36 -22.26 0.64
N PRO A 132 4.89 -21.90 -0.57
CA PRO A 132 3.48 -21.57 -0.79
C PRO A 132 2.51 -22.72 -0.49
N SER A 133 2.95 -23.96 -0.72
CA SER A 133 2.15 -25.17 -0.53
C SER A 133 1.74 -25.45 0.92
N ILE A 134 2.33 -24.76 1.91
CA ILE A 134 1.91 -24.84 3.32
C ILE A 134 0.56 -24.15 3.53
N ASP A 135 0.41 -22.95 2.98
CA ASP A 135 -0.80 -22.14 3.13
C ASP A 135 -1.86 -22.44 2.05
N ASP A 136 -1.42 -22.87 0.87
CA ASP A 136 -2.27 -23.15 -0.28
C ASP A 136 -1.93 -24.51 -0.90
N PRO A 137 -2.62 -25.59 -0.46
CA PRO A 137 -2.43 -26.93 -1.00
C PRO A 137 -2.71 -27.03 -2.51
N GLY A 138 -3.46 -26.09 -3.09
CA GLY A 138 -3.74 -26.05 -4.53
C GLY A 138 -2.53 -25.73 -5.40
N ARG A 139 -1.41 -25.29 -4.80
CA ARG A 139 -0.17 -24.96 -5.52
C ARG A 139 0.65 -26.17 -5.97
N ALA A 140 0.38 -27.36 -5.44
CA ALA A 140 1.09 -28.58 -5.79
C ALA A 140 0.14 -29.79 -5.81
N PRO A 141 0.46 -30.86 -6.58
CA PRO A 141 -0.26 -32.12 -6.48
C PRO A 141 -0.24 -32.69 -5.05
N ALA A 142 -1.21 -33.54 -4.72
CA ALA A 142 -1.29 -34.16 -3.39
C ALA A 142 0.02 -34.86 -3.00
N GLY A 143 0.52 -34.57 -1.80
CA GLY A 143 1.78 -35.11 -1.28
C GLY A 143 3.06 -34.51 -1.90
N LYS A 144 2.93 -33.54 -2.82
CA LYS A 144 4.04 -32.79 -3.41
C LYS A 144 4.05 -31.37 -2.89
N HIS A 145 5.20 -30.72 -3.02
CA HIS A 145 5.38 -29.35 -2.56
C HIS A 145 6.04 -28.51 -3.65
N VAL A 146 5.80 -27.20 -3.60
CA VAL A 146 6.54 -26.20 -4.37
C VAL A 146 7.27 -25.28 -3.41
N LEU A 147 8.49 -24.92 -3.79
CA LEU A 147 9.35 -24.00 -3.08
C LEU A 147 9.97 -23.07 -4.12
N TRP A 148 10.01 -21.78 -3.83
CA TRP A 148 10.84 -20.87 -4.61
C TRP A 148 11.82 -20.17 -3.69
N ALA A 149 12.99 -19.87 -4.22
CA ALA A 149 14.04 -19.21 -3.49
C ALA A 149 14.76 -18.20 -4.38
N TYR A 150 15.33 -17.16 -3.80
CA TYR A 150 16.29 -16.31 -4.52
C TYR A 150 17.44 -15.90 -3.61
N THR A 151 18.56 -15.58 -4.24
CA THR A 151 19.71 -14.92 -3.61
C THR A 151 20.04 -13.63 -4.34
N HIS A 152 20.66 -12.69 -3.63
CA HIS A 152 21.27 -11.55 -4.29
C HIS A 152 22.51 -11.98 -5.08
N VAL A 153 22.70 -11.33 -6.23
CA VAL A 153 23.83 -11.54 -7.15
C VAL A 153 24.29 -10.19 -7.72
N PRO A 154 25.53 -10.10 -8.25
CA PRO A 154 25.96 -8.90 -8.96
C PRO A 154 25.00 -8.53 -10.10
N ALA A 155 24.81 -7.24 -10.32
CA ALA A 155 23.96 -6.75 -11.41
C ALA A 155 24.42 -7.30 -12.77
N GLY A 156 23.47 -7.80 -13.57
CA GLY A 156 23.74 -8.39 -14.89
C GLY A 156 24.44 -9.74 -14.85
N SER A 157 24.47 -10.42 -13.70
CA SER A 157 25.02 -11.77 -13.61
C SER A 157 24.22 -12.80 -14.42
N THR A 158 24.93 -13.59 -15.22
CA THR A 158 24.39 -14.74 -15.97
C THR A 158 24.68 -16.09 -15.28
N VAL A 159 24.96 -16.07 -13.98
CA VAL A 159 25.33 -17.29 -13.24
C VAL A 159 24.07 -17.92 -12.67
N ASP A 160 23.84 -19.20 -12.99
CA ASP A 160 22.77 -19.99 -12.39
C ASP A 160 23.09 -20.31 -10.93
N GLN A 161 22.23 -19.82 -10.02
CA GLN A 161 22.40 -19.99 -8.58
C GLN A 161 21.72 -21.26 -8.02
N THR A 162 21.20 -22.16 -8.85
CA THR A 162 20.51 -23.39 -8.42
C THR A 162 21.34 -24.22 -7.44
N GLU A 163 22.60 -24.49 -7.77
CA GLU A 163 23.48 -25.29 -6.90
C GLU A 163 23.86 -24.54 -5.61
N ALA A 164 24.15 -23.23 -5.70
CA ALA A 164 24.48 -22.42 -4.52
C ALA A 164 23.30 -22.32 -3.54
N ILE A 165 22.09 -22.12 -4.06
CA ILE A 165 20.84 -22.10 -3.28
C ILE A 165 20.57 -23.49 -2.69
N THR A 166 20.68 -24.55 -3.49
CA THR A 166 20.43 -25.93 -3.04
C THR A 166 21.36 -26.30 -1.89
N ARG A 167 22.67 -26.06 -2.04
CA ARG A 167 23.67 -26.30 -0.99
C ARG A 167 23.37 -25.49 0.28
N GLN A 168 22.96 -24.23 0.13
CA GLN A 168 22.66 -23.40 1.28
C GLN A 168 21.41 -23.87 2.03
N ILE A 169 20.37 -24.33 1.31
CA ILE A 169 19.18 -24.94 1.94
C ILE A 169 19.56 -26.27 2.61
N GLU A 170 20.32 -27.13 1.92
CA GLU A 170 20.77 -28.45 2.41
C GLU A 170 21.50 -28.34 3.76
N ARG A 171 22.29 -27.28 3.97
CA ARG A 171 22.98 -26.99 5.24
C ARG A 171 22.03 -26.90 6.44
N PHE A 172 20.78 -26.47 6.23
CA PHE A 172 19.76 -26.31 7.28
C PHE A 172 18.58 -27.28 7.13
N ALA A 173 18.54 -28.06 6.05
CA ALA A 173 17.56 -29.09 5.77
C ALA A 173 18.23 -30.29 5.07
N PRO A 174 19.03 -31.10 5.80
CA PRO A 174 19.67 -32.27 5.22
C PRO A 174 18.64 -33.22 4.57
N GLY A 175 18.91 -33.65 3.34
CA GLY A 175 18.00 -34.42 2.49
C GLY A 175 17.12 -33.57 1.57
N PHE A 176 17.28 -32.25 1.53
CA PHE A 176 16.53 -31.38 0.62
C PHE A 176 16.80 -31.74 -0.84
N ARG A 177 18.06 -32.00 -1.22
CA ARG A 177 18.44 -32.35 -2.59
C ARG A 177 17.68 -33.57 -3.11
N ASP A 178 17.47 -34.57 -2.25
CA ASP A 178 16.78 -35.82 -2.60
C ASP A 178 15.28 -35.63 -2.86
N LEU A 179 14.71 -34.50 -2.43
CA LEU A 179 13.32 -34.16 -2.69
C LEU A 179 13.09 -33.47 -4.04
N ILE A 180 14.14 -32.94 -4.68
CA ILE A 180 14.00 -32.13 -5.88
C ILE A 180 13.60 -33.01 -7.06
N LEU A 181 12.37 -32.84 -7.54
CA LEU A 181 11.86 -33.48 -8.75
C LEU A 181 12.26 -32.70 -10.01
N ALA A 182 12.25 -31.37 -9.92
CA ALA A 182 12.68 -30.46 -10.97
C ALA A 182 13.02 -29.10 -10.38
N SER A 183 13.89 -28.36 -11.07
CA SER A 183 14.21 -26.97 -10.76
C SER A 183 14.15 -26.12 -12.03
N SER A 184 13.76 -24.86 -11.88
CA SER A 184 13.81 -23.84 -12.94
C SER A 184 14.48 -22.59 -12.38
N SER A 185 15.54 -22.13 -13.02
CA SER A 185 16.30 -20.95 -12.62
C SER A 185 16.05 -19.76 -13.55
N ILE A 186 16.17 -18.57 -12.99
CA ILE A 186 16.26 -17.31 -13.72
C ILE A 186 17.41 -16.51 -13.11
N ASP A 187 18.41 -16.20 -13.93
CA ASP A 187 19.55 -15.39 -13.54
C ASP A 187 19.20 -13.89 -13.58
N ALA A 188 20.16 -13.01 -13.29
CA ALA A 188 19.87 -11.58 -13.23
C ALA A 188 19.52 -10.99 -14.61
N VAL A 189 20.07 -11.52 -15.70
CA VAL A 189 19.74 -11.08 -17.06
C VAL A 189 18.35 -11.56 -17.44
N GLY A 190 18.05 -12.82 -17.17
CA GLY A 190 16.72 -13.40 -17.34
C GLY A 190 15.66 -12.65 -16.54
N MET A 191 15.98 -12.13 -15.35
CA MET A 191 15.06 -11.29 -14.58
C MET A 191 14.70 -9.99 -15.33
N GLU A 192 15.64 -9.35 -16.03
CA GLU A 192 15.34 -8.17 -16.87
C GLU A 192 14.53 -8.56 -18.13
N GLU A 193 14.73 -9.77 -18.66
CA GLU A 193 13.93 -10.29 -19.79
C GLU A 193 12.50 -10.63 -19.37
N HIS A 194 12.32 -11.15 -18.15
CA HIS A 194 11.03 -11.48 -17.56
C HIS A 194 10.20 -10.22 -17.25
N ASP A 195 10.84 -9.20 -16.66
CA ASP A 195 10.24 -7.88 -16.46
C ASP A 195 11.28 -6.79 -16.81
N PRO A 196 11.06 -6.01 -17.88
CA PRO A 196 11.95 -4.92 -18.28
C PRO A 196 12.14 -3.81 -17.23
N ASN A 197 11.39 -3.83 -16.13
CA ASN A 197 11.60 -2.95 -14.99
C ASN A 197 12.76 -3.40 -14.09
N TYR A 198 13.14 -4.68 -14.10
CA TYR A 198 14.23 -5.25 -13.31
C TYR A 198 15.57 -5.03 -14.00
N ILE A 199 15.96 -3.76 -14.17
CA ILE A 199 17.20 -3.38 -14.87
C ILE A 199 18.41 -4.04 -14.21
N GLY A 200 19.16 -4.83 -14.98
CA GLY A 200 20.28 -5.63 -14.52
C GLY A 200 19.90 -6.74 -13.53
N GLY A 201 18.62 -7.08 -13.40
CA GLY A 201 18.05 -8.01 -12.43
C GLY A 201 17.68 -7.39 -11.07
N ASP A 202 17.69 -6.06 -10.95
CA ASP A 202 17.34 -5.34 -9.72
C ASP A 202 15.82 -5.37 -9.46
N ILE A 203 15.39 -6.31 -8.62
CA ILE A 203 13.99 -6.48 -8.19
C ILE A 203 13.47 -5.34 -7.30
N ALA A 204 14.35 -4.47 -6.77
CA ALA A 204 13.97 -3.29 -6.01
C ALA A 204 13.78 -2.05 -6.90
N ALA A 205 14.12 -2.15 -8.19
CA ALA A 205 14.07 -1.08 -9.20
C ALA A 205 14.73 0.22 -8.72
N GLY A 206 15.88 0.10 -8.05
CA GLY A 206 16.72 1.20 -7.61
C GLY A 206 17.59 0.85 -6.42
N ALA A 207 18.85 1.30 -6.47
CA ALA A 207 19.81 1.04 -5.41
C ALA A 207 19.31 1.54 -4.04
N ALA A 208 19.38 0.67 -3.04
CA ALA A 208 19.07 0.97 -1.64
C ALA A 208 20.15 1.85 -0.96
N SER A 209 20.58 2.91 -1.63
CA SER A 209 21.53 3.87 -1.06
C SER A 209 20.79 4.96 -0.29
N VAL A 210 21.37 5.41 0.82
CA VAL A 210 20.84 6.51 1.66
C VAL A 210 20.53 7.75 0.82
N TRP A 211 21.41 8.10 -0.11
CA TRP A 211 21.21 9.25 -0.99
C TRP A 211 20.01 9.09 -1.93
N GLN A 212 19.80 7.90 -2.48
CA GLN A 212 18.70 7.65 -3.40
C GLN A 212 17.37 7.53 -2.66
N LEU A 213 17.36 7.00 -1.43
CA LEU A 213 16.21 7.02 -0.53
C LEU A 213 15.79 8.46 -0.14
N LEU A 214 16.75 9.34 0.15
CA LEU A 214 16.48 10.75 0.45
C LEU A 214 16.06 11.56 -0.78
N ALA A 215 16.62 11.24 -1.95
CA ALA A 215 16.31 11.92 -3.22
C ALA A 215 14.98 11.49 -3.85
N ARG A 216 14.34 10.41 -3.37
CA ARG A 216 13.01 9.89 -3.80
C ARG A 216 11.82 10.84 -3.55
N ARG A 217 12.05 12.15 -3.32
CA ARG A 217 10.99 13.17 -3.28
C ARG A 217 10.37 13.38 -4.67
N CYS A 218 9.53 12.44 -5.08
CA CYS A 218 8.78 12.43 -6.33
C CYS A 218 7.48 13.25 -6.21
N CYS A 219 7.59 14.55 -6.01
CA CYS A 219 6.47 15.47 -6.19
C CYS A 219 6.96 16.76 -6.87
N ARG A 220 7.46 16.63 -8.10
CA ARG A 220 7.55 17.77 -9.01
C ARG A 220 6.43 17.66 -10.02
N ARG A 221 5.42 18.53 -9.87
CA ARG A 221 4.37 18.74 -10.87
C ARG A 221 5.03 19.27 -12.15
N ILE A 222 5.29 18.39 -13.12
CA ILE A 222 5.78 18.80 -14.43
C ILE A 222 4.58 19.38 -15.19
N ARG A 223 4.43 20.71 -15.19
CA ARG A 223 3.48 21.40 -16.08
C ARG A 223 4.04 21.35 -17.51
N GLY A 224 3.78 20.24 -18.20
CA GLY A 224 4.33 19.94 -19.52
C GLY A 224 3.26 19.72 -20.59
N ALA A 225 2.29 20.62 -20.71
CA ALA A 225 1.47 20.73 -21.91
C ALA A 225 1.15 22.21 -22.15
N ARG A 226 1.93 22.86 -23.04
CA ARG A 226 1.47 24.09 -23.68
C ARG A 226 0.17 23.72 -24.40
N ARG A 227 -0.95 24.31 -23.97
CA ARG A 227 -2.17 24.33 -24.78
C ARG A 227 -1.76 24.80 -26.19
N PRO A 228 -2.18 24.12 -27.27
CA PRO A 228 -2.00 24.70 -28.60
C PRO A 228 -2.67 26.08 -28.59
N ARG A 229 -1.93 27.11 -28.99
CA ARG A 229 -2.48 28.45 -29.19
C ARG A 229 -3.66 28.28 -30.14
N ALA A 230 -4.87 28.59 -29.67
CA ALA A 230 -6.00 28.78 -30.54
C ALA A 230 -5.63 29.92 -31.49
N SER A 231 -5.38 29.60 -32.75
CA SER A 231 -5.36 30.59 -33.81
C SER A 231 -6.76 31.17 -33.89
N THR A 232 -6.82 32.48 -33.74
CA THR A 232 -8.03 33.28 -33.87
C THR A 232 -8.63 33.12 -35.27
N SER A 233 -9.88 32.66 -35.28
CA SER A 233 -10.94 32.99 -36.23
C SER A 233 -10.70 32.80 -37.73
N ARG A 234 -11.34 31.77 -38.29
CA ARG A 234 -12.26 31.96 -39.42
C ARG A 234 -13.56 31.21 -39.12
N ARG A 235 -14.67 31.95 -39.12
CA ARG A 235 -16.05 31.45 -39.00
C ARG A 235 -16.27 30.35 -40.05
N ALA A 236 -16.55 29.14 -39.60
CA ALA A 236 -17.22 28.12 -40.39
C ALA A 236 -18.55 27.79 -39.70
N ARG A 237 -19.62 27.89 -40.49
CA ARG A 237 -21.02 27.73 -40.13
C ARG A 237 -21.28 26.35 -39.52
N ARG A 238 -22.07 26.31 -38.44
CA ARG A 238 -22.67 25.07 -37.91
C ARG A 238 -23.57 24.44 -38.99
N PRO A 239 -23.45 23.14 -39.30
CA PRO A 239 -24.56 22.38 -39.85
C PRO A 239 -25.49 21.95 -38.71
N ARG A 240 -26.78 22.05 -38.98
CA ARG A 240 -27.89 21.61 -38.15
C ARG A 240 -27.83 20.09 -37.93
N ALA A 241 -28.13 19.63 -36.73
CA ALA A 241 -28.48 18.24 -36.47
C ALA A 241 -29.82 17.91 -37.15
N PRO A 242 -29.97 16.74 -37.80
CA PRO A 242 -31.28 16.17 -38.04
C PRO A 242 -31.69 15.29 -36.86
N ALA A 243 -32.90 15.52 -36.38
CA ALA A 243 -33.68 14.59 -35.59
C ALA A 243 -34.02 13.35 -36.43
N CYS A 244 -33.93 12.17 -35.83
CA CYS A 244 -34.59 10.93 -36.27
C CYS A 244 -34.94 10.16 -34.99
N THR A 245 -36.21 10.18 -34.57
CA THR A 245 -37.25 9.16 -34.82
C THR A 245 -37.09 7.90 -33.97
N ALA A 246 -38.04 7.77 -33.04
CA ALA A 246 -38.36 6.59 -32.25
C ALA A 246 -38.75 5.39 -33.11
N TRP A 247 -38.69 4.18 -32.53
CA TRP A 247 -39.55 3.02 -32.86
C TRP A 247 -39.73 2.11 -31.61
N PRO A 248 -40.79 1.27 -31.54
CA PRO A 248 -41.53 0.95 -30.30
C PRO A 248 -41.50 -0.52 -29.83
N GLY A 249 -42.07 -0.76 -28.63
CA GLY A 249 -42.49 -2.07 -28.11
C GLY A 249 -41.46 -2.70 -27.14
N THR A 250 -41.76 -3.21 -25.95
CA THR A 250 -42.97 -3.88 -25.43
C THR A 250 -42.98 -3.85 -23.89
N ARG A 251 -44.16 -3.62 -23.27
CA ARG A 251 -44.50 -3.91 -21.85
C ARG A 251 -45.06 -5.34 -21.74
N PRO A 252 -45.09 -5.97 -20.54
CA PRO A 252 -46.27 -5.92 -19.64
C PRO A 252 -45.88 -6.08 -18.13
N PRO A 253 -46.81 -6.34 -17.16
CA PRO A 253 -47.76 -5.37 -16.59
C PRO A 253 -47.83 -5.34 -15.02
N GLY A 254 -48.40 -4.24 -14.46
CA GLY A 254 -49.14 -4.15 -13.17
C GLY A 254 -48.32 -4.35 -11.88
N ALA A 255 -48.53 -3.71 -10.74
CA ALA A 255 -49.59 -2.90 -10.11
C ALA A 255 -48.88 -2.16 -8.93
N ARG A 256 -49.37 -1.14 -8.22
CA ARG A 256 -50.66 -0.49 -8.02
C ARG A 256 -50.30 0.85 -7.33
N CYS A 257 -50.90 1.96 -7.76
CA CYS A 257 -50.86 3.22 -7.02
C CYS A 257 -51.89 3.17 -5.88
N GLY A 258 -51.52 3.63 -4.70
CA GLY A 258 -52.42 4.00 -3.62
C GLY A 258 -52.25 5.48 -3.30
N THR A 259 -53.27 6.25 -3.61
CA THR A 259 -53.47 7.67 -3.33
C THR A 259 -54.03 7.89 -1.92
N SER A 260 -53.54 8.90 -1.20
CA SER A 260 -54.32 9.73 -0.26
C SER A 260 -53.50 10.99 0.05
N SER A 261 -53.75 12.15 -0.56
CA SER A 261 -54.72 13.19 -0.14
C SER A 261 -54.51 13.69 1.29
N GLY A 262 -54.15 14.97 1.45
CA GLY A 262 -54.11 15.61 2.77
C GLY A 262 -53.43 16.98 2.80
N SER A 263 -53.99 17.95 2.08
CA SER A 263 -53.68 19.37 2.21
C SER A 263 -54.15 19.90 3.57
N THR A 264 -53.31 20.65 4.30
CA THR A 264 -53.76 21.91 4.92
C THR A 264 -52.58 22.85 5.17
N ALA A 265 -52.66 24.03 4.57
CA ALA A 265 -51.84 25.19 4.86
C ALA A 265 -52.34 25.88 6.15
N GLY A 266 -51.43 26.29 7.03
CA GLY A 266 -51.72 27.12 8.19
C GLY A 266 -50.63 28.17 8.38
N ARG A 267 -50.94 29.41 8.04
CA ARG A 267 -50.09 30.61 8.19
C ARG A 267 -49.99 31.07 9.65
N ILE A 268 -48.80 31.55 9.98
CA ILE A 268 -48.48 32.78 10.74
C ILE A 268 -49.17 32.96 12.10
N CYS A 269 -48.36 32.96 13.17
CA CYS A 269 -48.51 34.00 14.19
C CYS A 269 -47.13 34.39 14.77
N ARG A 270 -46.84 35.68 14.66
CA ARG A 270 -45.63 36.36 15.11
C ARG A 270 -46.00 37.03 16.44
N CYS A 271 -45.35 36.69 17.53
CA CYS A 271 -45.47 37.44 18.79
C CYS A 271 -44.08 37.78 19.33
N SER A 272 -43.69 39.01 19.08
CA SER A 272 -42.61 39.75 19.71
C SER A 272 -42.96 40.12 21.16
N ARG A 273 -42.08 39.82 22.11
CA ARG A 273 -41.92 40.63 23.33
C ARG A 273 -40.44 40.77 23.67
N ALA A 274 -39.95 42.00 23.45
CA ALA A 274 -38.71 42.49 24.01
C ALA A 274 -38.95 42.85 25.48
N VAL A 275 -38.02 42.45 26.36
CA VAL A 275 -37.85 43.04 27.68
C VAL A 275 -36.40 43.47 27.80
N SER A 276 -36.23 44.79 27.86
CA SER A 276 -34.98 45.49 28.15
C SER A 276 -34.68 45.43 29.65
N GLY A 277 -33.45 45.02 30.02
CA GLY A 277 -32.94 45.12 31.38
C GLY A 277 -31.44 45.38 31.37
N ARG A 278 -31.03 46.52 31.94
CA ARG A 278 -29.66 47.05 31.97
C ARG A 278 -28.71 46.23 32.86
N ARG A 279 -27.43 46.29 32.51
CA ARG A 279 -26.27 45.68 33.20
C ARG A 279 -26.03 46.23 34.62
N ALA A 280 -25.58 45.35 35.51
CA ALA A 280 -24.66 45.66 36.61
C ALA A 280 -23.57 44.56 36.69
N PRO A 281 -22.31 44.87 37.05
CA PRO A 281 -21.17 43.97 36.88
C PRO A 281 -20.98 43.05 38.11
N LEU A 282 -20.65 41.78 37.86
CA LEU A 282 -20.23 40.82 38.89
C LEU A 282 -18.73 40.49 38.79
N PRO A 283 -18.09 40.09 39.90
CA PRO A 283 -16.68 40.37 40.17
C PRO A 283 -15.73 39.37 39.50
N ARG A 284 -14.51 39.86 39.21
CA ARG A 284 -13.40 39.07 38.67
C ARG A 284 -12.97 37.99 39.68
N LEU A 285 -13.38 36.75 39.44
CA LEU A 285 -12.74 35.59 40.04
C LEU A 285 -11.37 35.40 39.38
N ARG A 286 -10.30 35.63 40.15
CA ARG A 286 -8.93 35.27 39.79
C ARG A 286 -8.87 33.74 39.64
N GLY A 287 -8.75 33.27 38.41
CA GLY A 287 -8.38 31.87 38.13
C GLY A 287 -6.93 31.61 38.58
N PRO A 288 -6.59 30.36 38.97
CA PRO A 288 -5.25 29.99 39.36
C PRO A 288 -4.29 30.17 38.17
N GLY A 289 -3.08 30.62 38.48
CA GLY A 289 -2.06 31.04 37.51
C GLY A 289 -1.79 29.98 36.44
N ARG A 290 -1.81 30.41 35.18
CA ARG A 290 -1.21 29.66 34.07
C ARG A 290 0.28 29.49 34.36
N ALA A 291 0.68 28.29 34.74
CA ALA A 291 2.05 27.87 34.56
C ALA A 291 2.35 27.93 33.04
N HIS A 292 3.34 28.73 32.67
CA HIS A 292 3.82 28.84 31.30
C HIS A 292 4.26 27.46 30.78
N GLN A 293 3.50 26.89 29.85
CA GLN A 293 3.96 25.80 28.99
C GLN A 293 4.43 26.43 27.68
N THR A 294 5.75 26.55 27.50
CA THR A 294 6.43 27.24 26.40
C THR A 294 7.19 26.24 25.52
N GLY A 295 6.47 25.27 24.96
CA GLY A 295 6.98 24.43 23.87
C GLY A 295 6.41 24.87 22.51
N PRO A 296 7.09 24.62 21.39
CA PRO A 296 6.49 24.76 20.06
C PRO A 296 5.25 23.86 19.94
N MET A 297 4.18 24.40 19.36
CA MET A 297 2.87 23.74 19.22
C MET A 297 2.45 23.78 17.75
N SER A 298 2.26 22.60 17.16
CA SER A 298 1.73 22.47 15.81
C SER A 298 0.27 22.05 15.84
N VAL A 299 -0.59 22.76 15.12
CA VAL A 299 -2.01 22.40 14.97
C VAL A 299 -2.32 22.19 13.49
N THR A 300 -2.85 21.02 13.16
CA THR A 300 -3.27 20.66 11.80
C THR A 300 -4.69 20.13 11.81
N ARG A 301 -5.50 20.48 10.81
CA ARG A 301 -6.88 20.03 10.68
C ARG A 301 -7.10 19.38 9.33
N ARG A 302 -7.93 18.35 9.29
CA ARG A 302 -8.37 17.70 8.06
C ARG A 302 -9.83 17.29 8.16
N ARG A 303 -10.60 17.60 7.12
CA ARG A 303 -11.93 17.03 6.91
C ARG A 303 -11.81 15.66 6.26
N MET A 304 -12.58 14.70 6.73
CA MET A 304 -12.62 13.31 6.26
C MET A 304 -14.06 12.93 5.92
N GLN A 305 -14.23 12.13 4.87
CA GLN A 305 -15.52 11.61 4.40
C GLN A 305 -15.88 10.29 5.10
N CYS A 306 -15.74 10.25 6.42
CA CYS A 306 -16.07 9.10 7.26
C CYS A 306 -16.70 9.57 8.57
N SER A 307 -17.23 8.62 9.34
CA SER A 307 -17.76 8.89 10.67
C SER A 307 -16.62 9.03 11.68
N PRO A 308 -16.83 9.74 12.81
CA PRO A 308 -15.88 9.73 13.91
C PRO A 308 -15.55 8.34 14.44
N ALA A 309 -16.48 7.38 14.35
CA ALA A 309 -16.27 6.01 14.79
C ALA A 309 -15.22 5.29 13.93
N ASP A 310 -15.24 5.49 12.61
CA ASP A 310 -14.24 4.90 11.70
C ASP A 310 -12.82 5.39 12.03
N VAL A 311 -12.69 6.66 12.41
CA VAL A 311 -11.42 7.22 12.88
C VAL A 311 -10.98 6.56 14.19
N ALA A 312 -11.90 6.34 15.12
CA ALA A 312 -11.61 5.67 16.38
C ALA A 312 -11.21 4.21 16.18
N GLU A 313 -11.85 3.48 15.26
CA GLU A 313 -11.49 2.10 14.92
C GLU A 313 -10.05 1.98 14.40
N VAL A 314 -9.65 2.87 13.49
CA VAL A 314 -8.27 2.88 12.96
C VAL A 314 -7.23 3.16 14.05
N VAL A 315 -7.55 4.00 15.03
CA VAL A 315 -6.63 4.30 16.15
C VAL A 315 -6.65 3.19 17.20
N ALA A 316 -7.79 2.53 17.40
CA ALA A 316 -7.93 1.38 18.30
C ALA A 316 -7.12 0.17 17.80
N ASP A 317 -6.97 0.00 16.49
CA ASP A 317 -6.04 -0.98 15.93
C ASP A 317 -4.60 -0.45 15.96
N GLY A 318 -3.89 -0.77 17.06
CA GLY A 318 -2.50 -0.40 17.27
C GLY A 318 -1.53 -0.90 16.20
N TRP A 319 -1.88 -1.96 15.44
CA TRP A 319 -1.03 -2.48 14.37
C TRP A 319 -1.05 -1.59 13.12
N LEU A 320 -2.10 -0.79 12.94
CA LEU A 320 -2.19 0.20 11.87
C LEU A 320 -1.34 1.46 12.13
N PHE A 321 -0.77 1.61 13.33
CA PHE A 321 -0.02 2.81 13.73
C PHE A 321 1.06 3.26 12.71
N PRO A 322 1.95 2.39 12.18
CA PRO A 322 2.94 2.81 11.18
C PRO A 322 2.34 3.16 9.81
N SER A 323 1.13 2.66 9.52
CA SER A 323 0.44 2.92 8.26
C SER A 323 -0.03 4.37 8.17
N TRP A 324 -0.34 5.02 9.30
CA TRP A 324 -0.79 6.41 9.33
C TRP A 324 0.16 7.40 10.01
N VAL A 325 0.96 6.99 11.00
CA VAL A 325 1.93 7.88 11.65
C VAL A 325 3.19 8.03 10.79
N VAL A 326 3.45 9.26 10.35
CA VAL A 326 4.65 9.54 9.56
C VAL A 326 5.91 9.39 10.42
N GLY A 327 6.82 8.52 9.98
CA GLY A 327 8.11 8.26 10.60
C GLY A 327 8.19 6.91 11.30
N ALA A 328 7.05 6.36 11.75
CA ALA A 328 6.98 5.00 12.27
C ALA A 328 7.19 4.02 11.12
N SER A 329 8.16 3.12 11.25
CA SER A 329 8.63 2.26 10.16
C SER A 329 8.35 0.78 10.40
N ARG A 330 8.14 0.38 11.65
CA ARG A 330 7.80 -1.00 12.04
C ARG A 330 7.09 -1.03 13.40
N MET A 331 6.07 -1.89 13.54
CA MET A 331 5.56 -2.32 14.85
C MET A 331 6.40 -3.47 15.41
N ARG A 332 6.76 -3.37 16.69
CA ARG A 332 7.44 -4.43 17.45
C ARG A 332 6.45 -5.18 18.34
N ALA A 333 5.57 -4.46 19.03
CA ALA A 333 4.51 -5.03 19.86
C ALA A 333 3.40 -3.99 20.12
N VAL A 334 2.20 -4.49 20.42
CA VAL A 334 1.04 -3.74 20.89
C VAL A 334 0.61 -4.39 22.20
N ASP A 335 0.43 -3.62 23.27
CA ASP A 335 -0.08 -4.16 24.53
C ASP A 335 -1.48 -4.74 24.36
N ASP A 336 -1.77 -5.88 25.02
CA ASP A 336 -3.10 -6.51 24.99
C ASP A 336 -4.22 -5.60 25.51
N ALA A 337 -3.87 -4.64 26.37
CA ALA A 337 -4.80 -3.65 26.92
C ALA A 337 -5.04 -2.45 26.00
N TRP A 338 -4.34 -2.34 24.86
CA TRP A 338 -4.55 -1.25 23.91
C TRP A 338 -6.00 -1.25 23.38
N PRO A 339 -6.70 -0.11 23.29
CA PRO A 339 -6.25 1.29 23.46
C PRO A 339 -6.53 1.91 24.85
N ALA A 340 -6.63 1.12 25.92
CA ALA A 340 -6.89 1.65 27.26
C ALA A 340 -5.80 2.65 27.73
N VAL A 341 -6.19 3.60 28.58
CA VAL A 341 -5.26 4.56 29.18
C VAL A 341 -4.13 3.82 29.91
N GLY A 342 -2.89 4.19 29.60
CA GLY A 342 -1.67 3.55 30.13
C GLY A 342 -1.08 2.46 29.22
N ALA A 343 -1.84 1.91 28.27
CA ALA A 343 -1.33 0.93 27.31
C ALA A 343 -0.31 1.55 26.35
N GLN A 344 0.61 0.71 25.84
CA GLN A 344 1.76 1.13 25.05
C GLN A 344 1.80 0.50 23.65
N LEU A 345 2.35 1.27 22.72
CA LEU A 345 2.76 0.83 21.38
C LEU A 345 4.28 0.83 21.29
N HIS A 346 4.87 -0.34 21.06
CA HIS A 346 6.30 -0.50 20.83
C HIS A 346 6.57 -0.49 19.34
N HIS A 347 7.26 0.54 18.85
CA HIS A 347 7.53 0.73 17.43
C HIS A 347 8.97 1.19 17.20
N SER A 348 9.36 1.34 15.94
CA SER A 348 10.67 1.89 15.57
C SER A 348 10.50 3.04 14.57
N PHE A 349 11.28 4.10 14.75
CA PHE A 349 11.37 5.25 13.85
C PHE A 349 12.61 5.17 12.95
N GLY A 350 12.46 5.65 11.71
CA GLY A 350 13.58 5.87 10.78
C GLY A 350 13.69 4.86 9.65
N SER A 351 14.44 5.25 8.62
CA SER A 351 14.77 4.38 7.49
C SER A 351 16.03 3.59 7.80
N TRP A 352 16.03 2.28 7.47
CA TRP A 352 17.24 1.45 7.48
C TRP A 352 18.42 2.19 6.82
N PRO A 353 19.62 2.25 7.44
CA PRO A 353 20.09 1.46 8.58
C PRO A 353 19.89 2.09 9.98
N VAL A 354 19.30 3.29 10.09
CA VAL A 354 19.10 3.97 11.38
C VAL A 354 17.66 3.78 11.82
N LEU A 355 17.40 2.65 12.47
CA LEU A 355 16.15 2.36 13.16
C LEU A 355 16.34 2.60 14.65
N ILE A 356 15.44 3.37 15.24
CA ILE A 356 15.46 3.71 16.66
C ILE A 356 14.17 3.22 17.27
N ASP A 357 14.29 2.43 18.33
CA ASP A 357 13.14 1.93 19.07
C ASP A 357 12.52 3.04 19.91
N ASP A 358 11.20 3.14 19.83
CA ASP A 358 10.43 4.12 20.57
C ASP A 358 9.11 3.53 21.07
N GLU A 359 8.48 4.24 21.99
CA GLU A 359 7.25 3.85 22.66
C GLU A 359 6.27 5.00 22.66
N THR A 360 4.99 4.69 22.43
CA THR A 360 3.89 5.65 22.55
C THR A 360 2.90 5.13 23.58
N THR A 361 2.61 5.94 24.58
CA THR A 361 1.66 5.61 25.65
C THR A 361 0.34 6.31 25.38
N MET A 362 -0.79 5.61 25.58
CA MET A 362 -2.11 6.23 25.61
C MET A 362 -2.28 7.01 26.92
N LEU A 363 -2.53 8.32 26.83
CA LEU A 363 -2.80 9.18 27.99
C LEU A 363 -4.30 9.36 28.24
N GLU A 364 -5.09 9.44 27.16
CA GLU A 364 -6.54 9.64 27.25
C GLU A 364 -7.22 8.98 26.04
N TRP A 365 -8.29 8.24 26.32
CA TRP A 365 -9.08 7.53 25.33
C TRP A 365 -10.57 7.76 25.61
N ASP A 366 -11.19 8.70 24.88
CA ASP A 366 -12.63 9.00 24.92
C ASP A 366 -13.20 8.93 23.49
N PRO A 367 -13.40 7.72 22.95
CA PRO A 367 -13.87 7.55 21.60
C PRO A 367 -15.35 7.97 21.46
N PRO A 368 -15.76 8.52 20.31
CA PRO A 368 -14.96 8.76 19.11
C PRO A 368 -14.34 10.17 19.09
N ARG A 369 -14.30 10.88 20.22
CA ARG A 369 -14.12 12.35 20.25
C ARG A 369 -12.71 12.80 20.54
N LEU A 370 -11.98 12.07 21.38
CA LEU A 370 -10.68 12.49 21.88
C LEU A 370 -9.74 11.31 22.07
N VAL A 371 -8.52 11.47 21.55
CA VAL A 371 -7.38 10.58 21.79
C VAL A 371 -6.17 11.43 22.14
N VAL A 372 -5.51 11.11 23.24
CA VAL A 372 -4.26 11.75 23.65
C VAL A 372 -3.19 10.70 23.82
N MET A 373 -2.07 10.86 23.12
CA MET A 373 -0.94 9.96 23.13
C MET A 373 0.35 10.71 23.47
N GLN A 374 1.30 10.01 24.08
CA GLN A 374 2.63 10.52 24.39
C GLN A 374 3.71 9.62 23.78
N PRO A 375 4.21 9.93 22.57
CA PRO A 375 5.46 9.36 22.08
C PRO A 375 6.66 9.84 22.92
N LYS A 376 7.59 8.94 23.23
CA LYS A 376 8.86 9.29 23.89
C LYS A 376 9.84 9.98 22.94
N GLY A 377 9.77 9.69 21.64
CA GLY A 377 10.35 10.47 20.54
C GLY A 377 11.87 10.58 20.54
N TRP A 378 12.61 9.60 21.08
CA TRP A 378 14.07 9.66 21.13
C TRP A 378 14.69 9.66 19.70
N PRO A 379 15.67 10.51 19.36
CA PRO A 379 16.40 11.47 20.21
C PRO A 379 15.78 12.88 20.24
N ILE A 380 14.67 13.14 19.55
CA ILE A 380 14.06 14.48 19.38
C ILE A 380 13.36 14.94 20.66
N GLY A 381 12.86 14.00 21.47
CA GLY A 381 12.20 14.27 22.74
C GLY A 381 10.74 13.83 22.78
N GLU A 382 10.16 13.88 23.98
CA GLU A 382 8.78 13.51 24.25
C GLU A 382 7.82 14.58 23.72
N ALA A 383 6.75 14.13 23.05
CA ALA A 383 5.69 15.00 22.57
C ALA A 383 4.33 14.51 23.09
N ARG A 384 3.39 15.43 23.24
CA ARG A 384 1.97 15.11 23.48
C ARG A 384 1.22 15.35 22.18
N VAL A 385 0.58 14.30 21.67
CA VAL A 385 -0.22 14.32 20.46
C VAL A 385 -1.69 14.17 20.85
N THR A 386 -2.50 15.15 20.47
CA THR A 386 -3.94 15.16 20.73
C THR A 386 -4.70 15.11 19.41
N LEU A 387 -5.59 14.13 19.24
CA LEU A 387 -6.55 14.03 18.15
C LEU A 387 -7.94 14.37 18.69
N GLU A 388 -8.48 15.51 18.27
CA GLU A 388 -9.88 15.90 18.52
C GLU A 388 -10.69 15.60 17.26
N VAL A 389 -11.77 14.84 17.38
CA VAL A 389 -12.66 14.55 16.26
C VAL A 389 -14.00 15.26 16.48
N ARG A 390 -14.40 16.05 15.49
CA ARG A 390 -15.68 16.78 15.47
C ARG A 390 -16.55 16.25 14.34
N THR A 391 -17.79 15.92 14.67
CA THR A 391 -18.79 15.50 13.68
C THR A 391 -19.19 16.69 12.79
N LEU A 392 -19.28 16.46 11.49
CA LEU A 392 -19.79 17.40 10.48
C LEU A 392 -20.98 16.74 9.74
N PRO A 393 -21.84 17.52 9.05
CA PRO A 393 -22.96 16.95 8.28
C PRO A 393 -22.55 15.92 7.22
N ASP A 394 -21.39 16.12 6.58
CA ASP A 394 -20.89 15.29 5.48
C ASP A 394 -19.65 14.45 5.88
N GLY A 395 -19.48 14.15 7.17
CA GLY A 395 -18.35 13.35 7.70
C GLY A 395 -17.81 13.87 9.04
N CYS A 396 -16.49 14.03 9.14
CA CYS A 396 -15.86 14.57 10.36
C CYS A 396 -14.68 15.52 10.06
N GLU A 397 -14.32 16.35 11.05
CA GLU A 397 -13.06 17.09 11.08
C GLU A 397 -12.19 16.52 12.20
N VAL A 398 -10.98 16.07 11.83
CA VAL A 398 -9.96 15.66 12.79
C VAL A 398 -8.95 16.78 12.94
N ARG A 399 -8.74 17.22 14.16
CA ARG A 399 -7.71 18.19 14.54
C ARG A 399 -6.62 17.46 15.31
N MET A 400 -5.40 17.54 14.80
CA MET A 400 -4.20 17.05 15.45
C MET A 400 -3.44 18.22 16.04
N THR A 401 -3.14 18.14 17.34
CA THR A 401 -2.27 19.08 18.06
C THR A 401 -1.06 18.33 18.59
N GLU A 402 0.14 18.79 18.29
CA GLU A 402 1.39 18.20 18.76
C GLU A 402 2.18 19.25 19.55
N GLU A 403 2.50 18.92 20.80
CA GLU A 403 3.19 19.79 21.75
C GLU A 403 4.47 19.12 22.25
N ALA A 404 5.62 19.79 22.13
CA ALA A 404 6.88 19.26 22.64
C ALA A 404 6.99 19.39 24.18
N VAL A 405 6.98 18.26 24.88
CA VAL A 405 6.97 18.19 26.35
C VAL A 405 8.39 18.22 26.92
N ARG A 406 9.33 17.43 26.37
CA ARG A 406 10.68 17.27 26.92
C ARG A 406 11.70 16.88 25.82
N GLY A 407 12.96 17.33 25.89
CA GLY A 407 14.03 16.86 24.98
C GLY A 407 14.64 17.94 24.04
N PRO A 408 15.68 17.59 23.26
CA PRO A 408 16.50 18.55 22.50
C PRO A 408 15.75 19.19 21.32
N GLY A 409 14.58 18.67 20.93
CA GLY A 409 13.67 19.34 19.98
C GLY A 409 13.22 20.72 20.44
N ARG A 410 13.26 21.02 21.75
CA ARG A 410 13.05 22.38 22.29
C ARG A 410 14.18 23.37 21.95
N LEU A 411 15.36 22.88 21.56
CA LEU A 411 16.52 23.70 21.20
C LEU A 411 16.49 24.11 19.72
N VAL A 412 15.65 23.47 18.90
CA VAL A 412 15.44 23.87 17.50
C VAL A 412 14.57 25.11 17.47
N PRO A 413 14.90 26.14 16.67
CA PRO A 413 14.07 27.33 16.53
C PRO A 413 12.62 26.96 16.19
N ALA A 414 11.67 27.44 17.00
CA ALA A 414 10.24 27.16 16.88
C ALA A 414 9.69 27.21 15.44
N PRO A 415 9.97 28.23 14.59
CA PRO A 415 9.40 28.26 13.24
C PRO A 415 9.91 27.14 12.32
N VAL A 416 11.12 26.62 12.56
CA VAL A 416 11.69 25.51 11.77
C VAL A 416 11.07 24.18 12.22
N MET A 417 10.95 23.98 13.52
CA MET A 417 10.31 22.79 14.08
C MET A 417 8.82 22.74 13.70
N ASP A 418 8.10 23.87 13.83
CA ASP A 418 6.69 23.98 13.48
C ASP A 418 6.43 23.65 12.00
N LEU A 419 7.32 24.07 11.08
CA LEU A 419 7.20 23.75 9.66
C LEU A 419 7.36 22.26 9.38
N LEU A 420 8.33 21.60 10.03
CA LEU A 420 8.57 20.16 9.89
C LEU A 420 7.44 19.34 10.51
N LEU A 421 7.01 19.70 11.72
CA LEU A 421 5.89 19.07 12.40
C LEU A 421 4.58 19.28 11.64
N HIS A 422 4.33 20.48 11.09
CA HIS A 422 3.14 20.72 10.29
C HIS A 422 3.12 19.87 9.01
N ALA A 423 4.23 19.80 8.28
CA ALA A 423 4.33 18.95 7.08
C ALA A 423 4.12 17.46 7.42
N ARG A 424 4.69 16.99 8.54
CA ARG A 424 4.51 15.64 9.07
C ARG A 424 3.05 15.39 9.43
N ASN A 425 2.41 16.30 10.16
CA ASN A 425 1.04 16.18 10.65
C ASN A 425 0.00 16.24 9.53
N VAL A 426 0.25 17.03 8.49
CA VAL A 426 -0.57 17.04 7.27
C VAL A 426 -0.58 15.67 6.59
N GLU A 427 0.59 15.03 6.47
CA GLU A 427 0.68 13.70 5.87
C GLU A 427 0.14 12.61 6.80
N THR A 428 0.38 12.69 8.12
CA THR A 428 -0.21 11.79 9.12
C THR A 428 -1.74 11.78 9.02
N LEU A 429 -2.38 12.96 9.02
CA LEU A 429 -3.82 13.06 8.88
C LEU A 429 -4.32 12.60 7.50
N ARG A 430 -3.52 12.75 6.44
CA ARG A 430 -3.89 12.24 5.11
C ARG A 430 -3.95 10.71 5.11
N ARG A 431 -2.95 10.04 5.68
CA ARG A 431 -2.91 8.57 5.75
C ARG A 431 -4.00 8.00 6.65
N LEU A 432 -4.23 8.65 7.80
CA LEU A 432 -5.34 8.31 8.69
C LEU A 432 -6.69 8.39 7.94
N ALA A 433 -6.89 9.44 7.14
CA ALA A 433 -8.09 9.57 6.31
C ALA A 433 -8.21 8.42 5.30
N TYR A 434 -7.13 7.99 4.63
CA TYR A 434 -7.22 6.86 3.69
C TYR A 434 -7.67 5.55 4.35
N LEU A 435 -7.21 5.29 5.58
CA LEU A 435 -7.63 4.10 6.33
C LEU A 435 -9.09 4.22 6.78
N ALA A 436 -9.49 5.35 7.36
CA ALA A 436 -10.83 5.55 7.89
C ALA A 436 -11.90 5.66 6.78
N GLU A 437 -11.58 6.34 5.67
CA GLU A 437 -12.45 6.41 4.48
C GLU A 437 -12.44 5.09 3.69
N GLY A 438 -11.41 4.26 3.82
CA GLY A 438 -11.37 2.92 3.24
C GLY A 438 -12.30 1.94 3.96
N GLY A 439 -12.38 2.01 5.30
CA GLY A 439 -13.23 1.16 6.14
C GLY A 439 -14.73 1.36 5.91
N THR A 440 -15.16 2.60 5.63
CA THR A 440 -16.58 2.93 5.36
C THR A 440 -17.16 2.20 4.15
N ARG A 441 -16.35 1.81 3.16
CA ARG A 441 -16.81 0.98 2.03
C ARG A 441 -17.01 -0.48 2.41
N ALA A 442 -16.18 -1.03 3.29
CA ALA A 442 -16.30 -2.41 3.75
C ALA A 442 -17.39 -2.60 4.82
N GLY A 443 -17.76 -1.54 5.54
CA GLY A 443 -18.86 -1.53 6.52
C GLY A 443 -20.26 -1.37 5.89
N ALA A 444 -20.37 -0.67 4.76
CA ALA A 444 -21.64 -0.53 4.03
C ALA A 444 -22.16 -1.88 3.48
N ASP A 445 -21.27 -2.81 3.12
CA ASP A 445 -21.63 -4.16 2.68
C ASP A 445 -22.00 -5.11 3.83
N ARG A 446 -21.73 -4.76 5.10
CA ARG A 446 -22.07 -5.61 6.26
C ARG A 446 -23.48 -5.39 6.81
N HIS A 447 -24.21 -4.39 6.31
CA HIS A 447 -25.54 -4.05 6.82
C HIS A 447 -26.72 -4.47 5.92
N ASP A 448 -26.43 -5.24 4.86
CA ASP A 448 -27.46 -5.88 4.01
C ASP A 448 -27.48 -7.41 4.16
N ASP A 449 -27.20 -7.93 5.36
CA ASP A 449 -27.54 -9.32 5.71
C ASP A 449 -29.03 -9.41 6.07
N ARG A 450 -29.88 -9.22 5.05
CA ARG A 450 -31.21 -9.80 5.01
C ARG A 450 -31.28 -10.86 3.92
N GLY A 451 -30.93 -12.08 4.31
CA GLY A 451 -31.41 -13.33 3.72
C GLY A 451 -31.12 -13.50 2.23
N CYS A 452 -29.96 -14.09 1.92
CA CYS A 452 -29.81 -14.86 0.69
C CYS A 452 -29.37 -16.26 1.04
N ASP A 453 -30.30 -17.20 0.85
CA ASP A 453 -30.05 -18.63 0.82
C ASP A 453 -28.84 -18.95 -0.06
N ALA A 454 -28.01 -19.86 0.44
CA ALA A 454 -26.85 -20.36 -0.27
C ALA A 454 -27.23 -20.85 -1.68
N VAL A 455 -26.85 -20.08 -2.70
CA VAL A 455 -26.89 -20.54 -4.09
C VAL A 455 -25.82 -21.63 -4.24
N ARG A 456 -26.25 -22.89 -4.18
CA ARG A 456 -25.44 -24.03 -4.62
C ARG A 456 -25.10 -23.85 -6.10
N ILE A 457 -23.83 -23.58 -6.39
CA ILE A 457 -23.27 -23.67 -7.75
C ILE A 457 -23.16 -25.18 -8.09
N PRO A 458 -23.87 -25.70 -9.12
CA PRO A 458 -23.71 -27.09 -9.51
C PRO A 458 -22.35 -27.29 -10.18
N ALA A 459 -21.63 -28.33 -9.74
CA ALA A 459 -20.36 -28.76 -10.30
C ALA A 459 -20.50 -29.04 -11.82
N ARG A 460 -19.73 -28.33 -12.64
CA ARG A 460 -19.60 -28.65 -14.07
C ARG A 460 -18.82 -29.96 -14.22
N SER A 461 -19.44 -30.95 -14.86
CA SER A 461 -18.78 -32.18 -15.27
C SER A 461 -17.66 -31.91 -16.29
N PRO A 462 -16.53 -32.64 -16.26
CA PRO A 462 -15.45 -32.48 -17.22
C PRO A 462 -15.86 -32.98 -18.62
N PRO A 463 -15.30 -32.40 -19.71
CA PRO A 463 -15.64 -32.80 -21.07
C PRO A 463 -15.12 -34.20 -21.39
N ARG A 464 -16.00 -35.04 -21.95
CA ARG A 464 -15.66 -36.35 -22.52
C ARG A 464 -14.78 -36.18 -23.75
N HIS A 465 -13.49 -36.47 -23.64
CA HIS A 465 -12.63 -36.64 -24.82
C HIS A 465 -12.94 -37.96 -25.53
N ARG A 466 -13.35 -37.85 -26.79
CA ARG A 466 -13.51 -38.97 -27.72
C ARG A 466 -12.18 -39.67 -27.94
N ARG A 467 -12.16 -40.99 -27.73
CA ARG A 467 -11.13 -41.89 -28.24
C ARG A 467 -11.01 -41.73 -29.76
N ARG A 468 -9.82 -41.40 -30.25
CA ARG A 468 -9.37 -41.80 -31.59
C ARG A 468 -8.19 -42.74 -31.44
N HIS A 469 -8.31 -43.88 -32.10
CA HIS A 469 -7.36 -44.98 -32.11
C HIS A 469 -6.10 -44.69 -32.94
N ALA A 470 -5.00 -45.23 -32.42
CA ALA A 470 -3.92 -45.98 -33.11
C ALA A 470 -2.84 -45.23 -33.91
N ARG A 471 -1.60 -45.38 -33.40
CA ARG A 471 -0.36 -45.95 -33.98
C ARG A 471 0.82 -45.20 -33.33
N GLY A 472 1.78 -45.78 -32.60
CA GLY A 472 2.28 -47.15 -32.56
C GLY A 472 3.75 -47.15 -32.99
N LEU A 473 4.66 -46.68 -32.12
CA LEU A 473 6.13 -46.85 -32.09
C LEU A 473 6.52 -46.40 -30.66
N GLY A 474 7.23 -47.12 -29.78
CA GLY A 474 8.08 -48.29 -29.92
C GLY A 474 9.39 -48.03 -29.17
N TRP A 475 9.43 -48.42 -27.89
CA TRP A 475 10.59 -48.88 -27.08
C TRP A 475 11.72 -47.92 -26.64
N GLU A 476 11.92 -47.95 -25.32
CA GLU A 476 13.16 -48.12 -24.51
C GLU A 476 14.47 -47.36 -24.83
N GLY A 477 15.09 -46.88 -23.74
CA GLY A 477 16.41 -46.28 -23.65
C GLY A 477 16.55 -45.49 -22.35
#